data_AF-A0A1V5SDM6-F1
#
_entry.id   AF-A0A1V5SDM6-F1
#
_cell.length_a   1.000
_cell.length_b   1.000
_cell.length_c   1.000
_cell.angle_alpha   90.00
_cell.angle_beta   90.00
_cell.angle_gamma   90.00
#
_symmetry.space_group_name_H-M   'P 1'
#
loop_
_entity.id
_entity.type
_entity.pdbx_description
1 polymer ?
#
loop_
_entity_poly.entity_id
_entity_poly.type
_entity_poly.pdbx_seq_one_letter_code
_entity_poly.pdbx_strand_id
1 'polypeptide(L)'
;MKSDGFPTFHLAVVVDDHDMGVTHIVRGDDHLPNTPRHILLYQALGWRPPKYAHLPLIMGADGTPLSKRHGAVAVSAYHNEGYLPEGLLNYLALLGWNPGTNQEILKMPELIKQFGFKRVVKSNAQFNPEKLRWLNGQYIRMIDGEDYEKRITEFWKAKQELPPEGKWHKLITLYRPRIETFGQLMDQAAYCFNEPEYKDVSMMNEIKANPAAMGLLRQLFDVLERIGDFDDVPLLDQKTKQVAEAAGLKPKDIIHPLRFVLTGGTASPGIFELMSLLGKEICLKRLGGFLA
;
A
#
# COMPACT_ATOMS: atom_id res chain seq x y z
N MET A 1 -6.84 11.11 46.21
CA MET A 1 -7.04 9.67 46.50
C MET A 1 -8.49 9.32 46.25
N LYS A 2 -8.77 8.13 45.72
CA LYS A 2 -10.12 7.53 45.71
C LYS A 2 -10.41 6.94 47.11
N SER A 3 -11.67 6.62 47.37
CA SER A 3 -12.10 6.02 48.66
C SER A 3 -11.51 4.63 48.92
N ASP A 4 -11.09 3.93 47.87
CA ASP A 4 -10.42 2.62 47.92
C ASP A 4 -8.91 2.70 48.21
N GLY A 5 -8.38 3.90 48.48
CA GLY A 5 -6.95 4.11 48.74
C GLY A 5 -6.06 4.14 47.48
N PHE A 6 -6.62 4.01 46.27
CA PHE A 6 -5.84 4.18 45.04
C PHE A 6 -5.73 5.66 44.64
N PRO A 7 -4.59 6.08 44.05
CA PRO A 7 -4.46 7.44 43.52
C PRO A 7 -5.41 7.67 42.34
N THR A 8 -5.80 8.94 42.15
CA THR A 8 -6.44 9.35 40.89
C THR A 8 -5.36 9.52 39.82
N PHE A 9 -5.77 9.55 38.55
CA PHE A 9 -4.86 9.82 37.42
C PHE A 9 -3.96 11.04 37.66
N HIS A 10 -4.52 12.15 38.20
CA HIS A 10 -3.76 13.38 38.41
C HIS A 10 -2.61 13.23 39.43
N LEU A 11 -2.83 12.51 40.52
CA LEU A 11 -1.80 12.29 41.53
C LEU A 11 -0.78 11.27 41.03
N ALA A 12 -1.24 10.15 40.47
CA ALA A 12 -0.37 9.10 39.96
C ALA A 12 0.61 9.64 38.91
N VAL A 13 0.12 10.32 37.87
CA VAL A 13 0.98 10.81 36.78
C VAL A 13 2.02 11.82 37.25
N VAL A 14 1.69 12.69 38.22
CA VAL A 14 2.63 13.69 38.74
C VAL A 14 3.74 13.03 39.55
N VAL A 15 3.40 12.05 40.38
CA VAL A 15 4.38 11.29 41.17
C VAL A 15 5.26 10.46 40.25
N ASP A 16 4.68 9.70 39.32
CA ASP A 16 5.43 8.86 38.38
C ASP A 16 6.35 9.69 37.48
N ASP A 17 5.86 10.80 36.90
CA ASP A 17 6.67 11.68 36.06
C ASP A 17 7.86 12.27 36.84
N HIS A 18 7.67 12.61 38.12
CA HIS A 18 8.74 13.09 38.99
C HIS A 18 9.78 11.99 39.27
N ASP A 19 9.32 10.83 39.73
CA ASP A 19 10.17 9.69 40.11
C ASP A 19 10.95 9.15 38.91
N MET A 20 10.37 9.22 37.70
CA MET A 20 11.02 8.83 36.44
C MET A 20 11.90 9.95 35.83
N GLY A 21 11.96 11.14 36.45
CA GLY A 21 12.78 12.25 35.97
C GLY A 21 12.33 12.83 34.63
N VAL A 22 11.02 12.81 34.34
CA VAL A 22 10.46 13.33 33.08
C VAL A 22 10.73 14.83 32.97
N THR A 23 11.32 15.26 31.85
CA THR A 23 11.67 16.68 31.62
C THR A 23 10.69 17.39 30.67
N HIS A 24 10.08 16.65 29.76
CA HIS A 24 9.15 17.14 28.76
C HIS A 24 7.98 16.16 28.63
N ILE A 25 6.77 16.63 28.91
CA ILE A 25 5.53 15.89 28.70
C ILE A 25 4.97 16.28 27.35
N VAL A 26 4.87 15.30 26.45
CA VAL A 26 4.26 15.45 25.12
C VAL A 26 2.99 14.61 25.08
N ARG A 27 1.83 15.24 24.90
CA ARG A 27 0.52 14.56 24.93
C ARG A 27 -0.53 15.28 24.09
N GLY A 28 -1.67 14.65 23.84
CA GLY A 28 -2.77 15.28 23.10
C GLY A 28 -3.34 16.53 23.79
N ASP A 29 -3.87 17.45 22.99
CA ASP A 29 -4.45 18.72 23.46
C ASP A 29 -5.72 18.55 24.30
N ASP A 30 -6.37 17.38 24.22
CA ASP A 30 -7.46 16.97 25.11
C ASP A 30 -7.04 16.91 26.59
N HIS A 31 -5.74 16.78 26.87
CA HIS A 31 -5.19 16.84 28.22
C HIS A 31 -4.76 18.24 28.68
N LEU A 32 -4.84 19.27 27.82
CA LEU A 32 -4.45 20.63 28.18
C LEU A 32 -5.15 21.15 29.45
N PRO A 33 -6.47 20.96 29.65
CA PRO A 33 -7.17 21.41 30.86
C PRO A 33 -6.69 20.75 32.17
N ASN A 34 -5.99 19.61 32.08
CA ASN A 34 -5.44 18.92 33.26
C ASN A 34 -4.13 19.56 33.76
N THR A 35 -3.42 20.28 32.88
CA THR A 35 -2.08 20.81 33.15
C THR A 35 -2.03 21.76 34.35
N PRO A 36 -2.97 22.72 34.54
CA PRO A 36 -2.97 23.57 35.72
C PRO A 36 -3.05 22.78 37.03
N ARG A 37 -3.84 21.69 37.07
CA ARG A 37 -3.93 20.81 38.24
C ARG A 37 -2.62 20.09 38.50
N HIS A 38 -1.98 19.59 37.44
CA HIS A 38 -0.68 18.91 37.54
C HIS A 38 0.40 19.86 38.07
N ILE A 39 0.47 21.10 37.58
CA ILE A 39 1.40 22.12 38.06
C ILE A 39 1.21 22.41 39.55
N LEU A 40 -0.04 22.56 40.01
CA LEU A 40 -0.34 22.79 41.42
C LEU A 40 0.10 21.60 42.31
N LEU A 41 -0.04 20.37 41.82
CA LEU A 41 0.44 19.18 42.54
C LEU A 41 1.97 19.16 42.65
N TYR A 42 2.69 19.44 41.56
CA TYR A 42 4.15 19.59 41.60
C TYR A 42 4.57 20.64 42.65
N GLN A 43 3.91 21.81 42.64
CA GLN A 43 4.19 22.88 43.60
C GLN A 43 3.90 22.47 45.04
N ALA A 44 2.77 21.80 45.29
CA ALA A 44 2.39 21.33 46.62
C ALA A 44 3.37 20.30 47.19
N LEU A 45 4.00 19.50 46.33
CA LEU A 45 5.00 18.50 46.69
C LEU A 45 6.43 19.08 46.74
N GLY A 46 6.59 20.38 46.49
CA GLY A 46 7.90 21.04 46.50
C GLY A 46 8.78 20.69 45.29
N TRP A 47 8.17 20.22 44.20
CA TRP A 47 8.86 19.77 43.00
C TRP A 47 8.76 20.78 41.86
N ARG A 48 9.71 20.72 40.93
CA ARG A 48 9.69 21.54 39.71
C ARG A 48 8.87 20.85 38.63
N PRO A 49 7.85 21.50 38.05
CA PRO A 49 7.08 20.91 36.96
C PRO A 49 7.93 20.79 35.67
N PRO A 50 7.69 19.75 34.85
CA PRO A 50 8.33 19.60 33.54
C PRO A 50 7.80 20.61 32.53
N LYS A 51 8.42 20.64 31.34
CA LYS A 51 7.86 21.38 30.21
C LYS A 51 6.72 20.59 29.57
N TYR A 52 5.71 21.29 29.06
CA TYR A 52 4.56 20.67 28.41
C TYR A 52 4.50 21.04 26.93
N ALA A 53 4.24 20.06 26.07
CA ALA A 53 3.88 20.24 24.67
C ALA A 53 2.57 19.49 24.41
N HIS A 54 1.52 20.23 24.05
CA HIS A 54 0.22 19.64 23.72
C HIS A 54 0.10 19.56 22.19
N LEU A 55 -0.09 18.35 21.68
CA LEU A 55 -0.17 18.06 20.26
C LEU A 55 -1.63 18.15 19.80
N PRO A 56 -1.89 18.75 18.62
CA PRO A 56 -3.25 18.83 18.08
C PRO A 56 -3.84 17.43 17.87
N LEU A 57 -5.16 17.33 17.96
CA LEU A 57 -5.86 16.07 17.75
C LEU A 57 -5.88 15.72 16.26
N ILE A 58 -5.87 14.40 15.99
CA ILE A 58 -6.08 13.88 14.64
C ILE A 58 -7.59 13.75 14.43
N MET A 59 -8.08 14.34 13.34
CA MET A 59 -9.49 14.36 12.98
C MET A 59 -9.78 13.36 11.86
N GLY A 60 -10.96 12.77 11.87
CA GLY A 60 -11.48 12.00 10.74
C GLY A 60 -11.88 12.88 9.56
N ALA A 61 -12.29 12.24 8.47
CA ALA A 61 -12.80 12.92 7.27
C ALA A 61 -14.04 13.79 7.57
N ASP A 62 -14.82 13.42 8.59
CA ASP A 62 -16.01 14.13 9.07
C ASP A 62 -15.69 15.31 10.01
N GLY A 63 -14.40 15.58 10.27
CA GLY A 63 -13.97 16.67 11.13
C GLY A 63 -14.15 16.40 12.63
N THR A 64 -14.47 15.16 13.03
CA THR A 64 -14.52 14.75 14.44
C THR A 64 -13.20 14.11 14.87
N PRO A 65 -12.79 14.20 16.16
CA PRO A 65 -11.56 13.56 16.60
C PRO A 65 -11.63 12.03 16.41
N LEU A 66 -10.57 11.46 15.83
CA LEU A 66 -10.45 10.01 15.77
C LEU A 66 -10.37 9.45 17.19
N SER A 67 -11.24 8.49 17.49
CA SER A 67 -11.27 7.82 18.78
C SER A 67 -11.50 6.32 18.60
N LYS A 68 -11.19 5.52 19.63
CA LYS A 68 -11.45 4.06 19.61
C LYS A 68 -12.91 3.70 19.29
N ARG A 69 -13.84 4.63 19.53
CA ARG A 69 -15.27 4.47 19.24
C ARG A 69 -15.70 5.11 17.92
N HIS A 70 -14.80 5.84 17.26
CA HIS A 70 -15.11 6.64 16.08
C HIS A 70 -13.93 6.71 15.12
N GLY A 71 -13.96 5.87 14.08
CA GLY A 71 -13.05 5.95 12.93
C GLY A 71 -11.57 5.62 13.19
N ALA A 72 -11.13 5.45 14.45
CA ALA A 72 -9.73 5.10 14.73
C ALA A 72 -9.49 3.62 14.43
N VAL A 73 -8.62 3.37 13.45
CA VAL A 73 -8.16 2.04 13.10
C VAL A 73 -6.97 1.69 13.99
N ALA A 74 -7.00 0.49 14.60
CA ALA A 74 -5.88 0.01 15.38
C ALA A 74 -4.62 -0.12 14.50
N VAL A 75 -3.44 0.17 15.05
CA VAL A 75 -2.16 0.02 14.32
C VAL A 75 -2.01 -1.40 13.75
N SER A 76 -2.50 -2.41 14.47
CA SER A 76 -2.51 -3.81 14.02
C SER A 76 -3.33 -4.05 12.75
N ALA A 77 -4.39 -3.29 12.51
CA ALA A 77 -5.17 -3.40 11.28
C ALA A 77 -4.38 -2.91 10.05
N TYR A 78 -3.65 -1.78 10.16
CA TYR A 78 -2.73 -1.36 9.10
C TYR A 78 -1.64 -2.41 8.83
N HIS A 79 -1.08 -3.01 9.88
CA HIS A 79 -0.14 -4.11 9.72
C HIS A 79 -0.78 -5.30 8.96
N ASN A 80 -2.01 -5.68 9.32
CA ASN A 80 -2.72 -6.79 8.67
C ASN A 80 -3.09 -6.50 7.21
N GLU A 81 -3.31 -5.24 6.85
CA GLU A 81 -3.52 -4.77 5.47
C GLU A 81 -2.22 -4.66 4.66
N GLY A 82 -1.05 -4.84 5.29
CA GLY A 82 0.25 -4.81 4.64
C GLY A 82 0.85 -3.42 4.48
N TYR A 83 0.50 -2.47 5.36
CA TYR A 83 1.25 -1.24 5.49
C TYR A 83 2.61 -1.50 6.14
N LEU A 84 3.61 -0.77 5.67
CA LEU A 84 4.96 -0.80 6.20
C LEU A 84 5.04 0.15 7.41
N PRO A 85 5.77 -0.22 8.48
CA PRO A 85 5.99 0.67 9.62
C PRO A 85 6.61 2.00 9.19
N GLU A 86 7.49 2.00 8.20
CA GLU A 86 8.15 3.21 7.70
C GLU A 86 7.15 4.19 7.06
N GLY A 87 6.24 3.68 6.23
CA GLY A 87 5.19 4.48 5.59
C GLY A 87 4.22 5.04 6.62
N LEU A 88 3.79 4.23 7.59
CA LEU A 88 2.90 4.67 8.66
C LEU A 88 3.56 5.72 9.56
N LEU A 89 4.80 5.50 9.99
CA LEU A 89 5.53 6.43 10.86
C LEU A 89 5.81 7.77 10.17
N ASN A 90 6.21 7.75 8.91
CA ASN A 90 6.39 8.98 8.14
C ASN A 90 5.06 9.73 7.99
N TYR A 91 3.95 9.02 7.73
CA TYR A 91 2.64 9.64 7.63
C TYR A 91 2.22 10.29 8.96
N LEU A 92 2.34 9.56 10.07
CA LEU A 92 2.02 10.08 11.40
C LEU A 92 2.88 11.28 11.77
N ALA A 93 4.16 11.28 11.40
CA ALA A 93 5.04 12.43 11.61
C ALA A 93 4.58 13.68 10.84
N LEU A 94 3.94 13.51 9.67
CA LEU A 94 3.40 14.64 8.90
C LEU A 94 2.04 15.14 9.42
N LEU A 95 1.40 14.41 10.33
CA LEU A 95 0.17 14.85 10.98
C LEU A 95 0.46 15.91 12.04
N GLY A 96 0.40 17.18 11.62
CA GLY A 96 0.62 18.32 12.51
C GLY A 96 2.08 18.75 12.64
N TRP A 97 2.98 18.22 11.81
CA TRP A 97 4.36 18.68 11.72
C TRP A 97 4.84 18.66 10.25
N ASN A 98 5.71 19.61 9.89
CA ASN A 98 6.31 19.70 8.57
C ASN A 98 7.82 19.96 8.71
N PRO A 99 8.70 19.40 7.86
CA PRO A 99 10.15 19.62 7.93
C PRO A 99 10.62 21.05 7.65
N GLY A 100 9.72 21.94 7.20
CA GLY A 100 10.03 23.28 6.70
C GLY A 100 10.30 23.31 5.19
N THR A 101 10.06 22.19 4.50
CA THR A 101 10.26 22.01 3.05
C THR A 101 9.07 21.27 2.45
N ASN A 102 9.08 21.10 1.12
CA ASN A 102 8.10 20.27 0.41
C ASN A 102 8.45 18.77 0.43
N GLN A 103 9.41 18.35 1.27
CA GLN A 103 9.77 16.95 1.41
C GLN A 103 8.69 16.21 2.21
N GLU A 104 8.10 15.18 1.64
CA GLU A 104 7.08 14.34 2.31
C GLU A 104 7.58 12.93 2.62
N ILE A 105 8.57 12.44 1.86
CA ILE A 105 9.20 11.14 2.09
C ILE A 105 10.44 11.37 2.95
N LEU A 106 10.37 10.95 4.22
CA LEU A 106 11.39 11.14 5.25
C LEU A 106 11.65 9.82 5.98
N LYS A 107 12.85 9.27 5.82
CA LYS A 107 13.29 8.10 6.59
C LYS A 107 13.42 8.45 8.06
N MET A 108 13.35 7.45 8.94
CA MET A 108 13.43 7.66 10.38
C MET A 108 14.66 8.48 10.85
N PRO A 109 15.88 8.26 10.33
CA PRO A 109 17.03 9.11 10.70
C PRO A 109 16.85 10.58 10.32
N GLU A 110 16.15 10.86 9.21
CA GLU A 110 15.87 12.22 8.74
C GLU A 110 14.81 12.86 9.63
N LEU A 111 13.75 12.12 10.00
CA LEU A 111 12.75 12.57 10.97
C LEU A 111 13.41 12.96 12.30
N ILE A 112 14.26 12.09 12.85
CA ILE A 112 14.98 12.35 14.11
C ILE A 112 15.86 13.61 13.99
N LYS A 113 16.62 13.74 12.90
CA LYS A 113 17.51 14.90 12.67
C LYS A 113 16.74 16.21 12.50
N GLN A 114 15.57 16.16 11.87
CA GLN A 114 14.80 17.35 11.51
C GLN A 114 13.71 17.69 12.52
N PHE A 115 13.31 16.80 13.42
CA PHE A 115 12.19 17.06 14.32
C PHE A 115 12.46 18.25 15.26
N GLY A 116 11.40 18.99 15.55
CA GLY A 116 11.45 20.08 16.52
C GLY A 116 10.09 20.67 16.80
N PHE A 117 9.77 20.87 18.08
CA PHE A 117 8.45 21.34 18.53
C PHE A 117 8.01 22.67 17.92
N LYS A 118 8.95 23.55 17.54
CA LYS A 118 8.63 24.83 16.89
C LYS A 118 7.92 24.68 15.54
N ARG A 119 8.06 23.53 14.88
CA ARG A 119 7.43 23.20 13.59
C ARG A 119 6.16 22.37 13.73
N VAL A 120 5.74 22.08 14.96
CA VAL A 120 4.43 21.48 15.21
C VAL A 120 3.36 22.57 15.03
N VAL A 121 2.43 22.32 14.12
CA VAL A 121 1.34 23.24 13.83
C VAL A 121 0.27 23.10 14.91
N LYS A 122 -0.39 24.21 15.27
CA LYS A 122 -1.43 24.23 16.31
C LYS A 122 -2.80 23.75 15.84
N SER A 123 -3.04 23.73 14.52
CA SER A 123 -4.31 23.28 13.95
C SER A 123 -4.41 21.76 13.97
N ASN A 124 -5.63 21.25 14.15
CA ASN A 124 -5.92 19.83 14.04
C ASN A 124 -5.52 19.28 12.66
N ALA A 125 -4.95 18.08 12.66
CA ALA A 125 -4.54 17.40 11.43
C ALA A 125 -5.66 16.46 10.98
N GLN A 126 -6.06 16.53 9.72
CA GLN A 126 -7.05 15.60 9.17
C GLN A 126 -6.36 14.34 8.67
N PHE A 127 -6.88 13.19 9.09
CA PHE A 127 -6.44 11.89 8.59
C PHE A 127 -6.93 11.70 7.15
N ASN A 128 -6.00 11.36 6.27
CA ASN A 128 -6.18 11.15 4.84
C ASN A 128 -5.64 9.74 4.49
N PRO A 129 -6.53 8.74 4.34
CA PRO A 129 -6.16 7.38 4.00
C PRO A 129 -5.44 7.25 2.64
N GLU A 130 -5.82 8.08 1.66
CA GLU A 130 -5.20 8.06 0.33
C GLU A 130 -3.74 8.53 0.40
N LYS A 131 -3.48 9.58 1.18
CA LYS A 131 -2.11 10.08 1.39
C LYS A 131 -1.23 9.05 2.09
N LEU A 132 -1.75 8.40 3.13
CA LEU A 132 -1.05 7.33 3.83
C LEU A 132 -0.72 6.18 2.86
N ARG A 133 -1.71 5.76 2.06
CA ARG A 133 -1.56 4.69 1.06
C ARG A 133 -0.52 5.04 0.00
N TRP A 134 -0.60 6.23 -0.58
CA TRP A 134 0.40 6.73 -1.53
C TRP A 134 1.81 6.71 -0.93
N LEU A 135 1.96 7.24 0.29
CA LEU A 135 3.25 7.31 0.97
C LEU A 135 3.80 5.91 1.23
N ASN A 136 2.96 4.98 1.70
CA ASN A 136 3.33 3.59 1.91
C ASN A 136 3.80 2.92 0.61
N GLY A 137 3.12 3.17 -0.52
CA GLY A 137 3.56 2.71 -1.82
C GLY A 137 4.94 3.24 -2.20
N GLN A 138 5.27 4.50 -1.87
CA GLN A 138 6.63 5.03 -2.10
C GLN A 138 7.67 4.22 -1.32
N TYR A 139 7.37 3.90 -0.05
CA TYR A 139 8.25 3.04 0.74
C TYR A 139 8.40 1.65 0.13
N ILE A 140 7.33 0.99 -0.32
CA ILE A 140 7.41 -0.31 -1.00
C ILE A 140 8.38 -0.26 -2.20
N ARG A 141 8.32 0.81 -3.00
CA ARG A 141 9.21 1.01 -4.15
C ARG A 141 10.65 1.32 -3.76
N MET A 142 10.91 1.83 -2.55
CA MET A 142 12.24 2.20 -2.06
C MET A 142 12.98 1.09 -1.30
N ILE A 143 12.30 0.02 -0.87
CA ILE A 143 12.95 -1.11 -0.20
C ILE A 143 14.03 -1.71 -1.14
N ASP A 144 15.10 -2.27 -0.60
CA ASP A 144 16.03 -3.05 -1.42
C ASP A 144 15.32 -4.28 -2.06
N GLY A 145 15.84 -4.80 -3.18
CA GLY A 145 15.22 -5.95 -3.87
C GLY A 145 15.09 -7.19 -2.98
N GLU A 146 16.15 -7.56 -2.28
CA GLU A 146 16.17 -8.75 -1.42
C GLU A 146 15.30 -8.56 -0.17
N ASP A 147 15.37 -7.38 0.45
CA ASP A 147 14.53 -7.07 1.63
C ASP A 147 13.04 -6.96 1.26
N TYR A 148 12.72 -6.43 0.07
CA TYR A 148 11.34 -6.39 -0.43
C TYR A 148 10.79 -7.81 -0.56
N GLU A 149 11.52 -8.69 -1.24
CA GLU A 149 11.13 -10.08 -1.45
C GLU A 149 10.94 -10.80 -0.12
N LYS A 150 11.88 -10.66 0.81
CA LYS A 150 11.75 -11.26 2.14
C LYS A 150 10.47 -10.79 2.85
N ARG A 151 10.25 -9.48 2.96
CA ARG A 151 9.14 -8.91 3.73
C ARG A 151 7.78 -9.25 3.13
N ILE A 152 7.62 -9.16 1.82
CA ILE A 152 6.34 -9.49 1.17
C ILE A 152 6.05 -10.99 1.23
N THR A 153 7.10 -11.82 1.13
CA THR A 153 7.00 -13.28 1.29
C THR A 153 6.55 -13.65 2.70
N GLU A 154 7.18 -13.10 3.74
CA GLU A 154 6.79 -13.33 5.13
C GLU A 154 5.34 -12.90 5.39
N PHE A 155 4.93 -11.74 4.88
CA PHE A 155 3.55 -11.24 5.01
C PHE A 155 2.51 -12.21 4.41
N TRP A 156 2.77 -12.76 3.22
CA TRP A 156 1.81 -13.64 2.55
C TRP A 156 1.89 -15.10 3.01
N LYS A 157 3.08 -15.61 3.38
CA LYS A 157 3.23 -16.96 3.99
C LYS A 157 2.38 -17.11 5.26
N ALA A 158 2.21 -16.04 6.01
CA ALA A 158 1.37 -16.03 7.21
C ALA A 158 -0.14 -16.12 6.91
N LYS A 159 -0.56 -15.94 5.65
CA LYS A 159 -1.98 -15.83 5.24
C LYS A 159 -2.43 -16.97 4.34
N GLN A 160 -1.54 -17.49 3.49
CA GLN A 160 -1.86 -18.53 2.52
C GLN A 160 -0.61 -19.23 2.00
N GLU A 161 -0.80 -20.33 1.29
CA GLU A 161 0.26 -21.00 0.52
C GLU A 161 0.69 -20.13 -0.67
N LEU A 162 1.99 -20.11 -0.94
CA LEU A 162 2.58 -19.32 -2.02
C LEU A 162 2.85 -20.18 -3.26
N PRO A 163 2.87 -19.58 -4.45
CA PRO A 163 3.35 -20.24 -5.67
C PRO A 163 4.80 -20.73 -5.52
N PRO A 164 5.25 -21.62 -6.43
CA PRO A 164 6.67 -21.96 -6.54
C PRO A 164 7.55 -20.71 -6.63
N GLU A 165 8.72 -20.77 -6.02
CA GLU A 165 9.64 -19.64 -5.82
C GLU A 165 9.86 -18.79 -7.09
N GLY A 166 10.13 -19.42 -8.24
CA GLY A 166 10.32 -18.70 -9.51
C GLY A 166 9.07 -17.94 -9.98
N LYS A 167 7.87 -18.50 -9.82
CA LYS A 167 6.60 -17.80 -10.14
C LYS A 167 6.32 -16.69 -9.13
N TRP A 168 6.60 -16.93 -7.85
CA TRP A 168 6.44 -15.94 -6.80
C TRP A 168 7.33 -14.71 -7.02
N HIS A 169 8.62 -14.92 -7.30
CA HIS A 169 9.57 -13.85 -7.59
C HIS A 169 9.13 -12.99 -8.79
N LYS A 170 8.74 -13.64 -9.90
CA LYS A 170 8.18 -12.94 -11.09
C LYS A 170 6.94 -12.12 -10.72
N LEU A 171 6.02 -12.69 -9.93
CA LEU A 171 4.79 -12.03 -9.52
C LEU A 171 5.07 -10.77 -8.69
N ILE A 172 5.81 -10.88 -7.59
CA ILE A 172 6.06 -9.74 -6.70
C ILE A 172 6.85 -8.64 -7.43
N THR A 173 7.79 -9.02 -8.29
CA THR A 173 8.57 -8.07 -9.10
C THR A 173 7.68 -7.30 -10.07
N LEU A 174 6.78 -8.00 -10.76
CA LEU A 174 5.87 -7.41 -11.74
C LEU A 174 4.85 -6.45 -11.10
N TYR A 175 4.40 -6.76 -9.88
CA TYR A 175 3.36 -5.99 -9.19
C TYR A 175 3.89 -4.93 -8.22
N ARG A 176 5.17 -4.99 -7.85
CA ARG A 176 5.82 -3.98 -6.99
C ARG A 176 5.49 -2.52 -7.33
N PRO A 177 5.53 -2.07 -8.61
CA PRO A 177 5.22 -0.68 -8.93
C PRO A 177 3.73 -0.31 -8.80
N ARG A 178 2.84 -1.31 -8.66
CA ARG A 178 1.37 -1.15 -8.70
C ARG A 178 0.70 -1.27 -7.33
N ILE A 179 1.36 -1.90 -6.38
CA ILE A 179 0.84 -2.06 -5.03
C ILE A 179 1.26 -0.88 -4.15
N GLU A 180 0.36 -0.51 -3.25
CA GLU A 180 0.55 0.51 -2.23
C GLU A 180 0.52 -0.09 -0.83
N THR A 181 0.00 -1.30 -0.67
CA THR A 181 0.16 -2.14 0.52
C THR A 181 0.47 -3.57 0.07
N PHE A 182 1.12 -4.38 0.89
CA PHE A 182 1.34 -5.79 0.55
C PHE A 182 0.03 -6.57 0.40
N GLY A 183 -1.02 -6.18 1.13
CA GLY A 183 -2.34 -6.81 1.04
C GLY A 183 -3.01 -6.68 -0.32
N GLN A 184 -2.67 -5.67 -1.12
CA GLN A 184 -3.25 -5.48 -2.46
C GLN A 184 -2.78 -6.49 -3.51
N LEU A 185 -1.70 -7.24 -3.25
CA LEU A 185 -1.06 -8.08 -4.27
C LEU A 185 -2.02 -9.13 -4.84
N MET A 186 -2.65 -9.94 -3.98
CA MET A 186 -3.46 -11.06 -4.44
C MET A 186 -4.75 -10.61 -5.13
N ASP A 187 -5.35 -9.51 -4.66
CA ASP A 187 -6.53 -8.93 -5.31
C ASP A 187 -6.20 -8.41 -6.72
N GLN A 188 -5.08 -7.69 -6.86
CA GLN A 188 -4.64 -7.16 -8.17
C GLN A 188 -4.13 -8.27 -9.11
N ALA A 189 -3.67 -9.39 -8.57
CA ALA A 189 -3.14 -10.53 -9.30
C ALA A 189 -4.10 -11.72 -9.34
N ALA A 190 -5.39 -11.53 -9.07
CA ALA A 190 -6.36 -12.62 -8.94
C ALA A 190 -6.39 -13.55 -10.19
N TYR A 191 -6.25 -12.98 -11.39
CA TYR A 191 -6.19 -13.72 -12.66
C TYR A 191 -4.89 -14.52 -12.88
N CYS A 192 -3.87 -14.36 -12.03
CA CYS A 192 -2.69 -15.22 -12.02
C CYS A 192 -2.95 -16.56 -11.31
N PHE A 193 -4.00 -16.63 -10.49
CA PHE A 193 -4.34 -17.80 -9.68
C PHE A 193 -5.65 -18.47 -10.11
N ASN A 194 -6.57 -17.70 -10.69
CA ASN A 194 -7.89 -18.15 -11.09
C ASN A 194 -8.12 -17.87 -12.58
N GLU A 195 -9.12 -18.53 -13.18
CA GLU A 195 -9.59 -18.15 -14.52
C GLU A 195 -10.15 -16.71 -14.50
N PRO A 196 -9.96 -15.94 -15.58
CA PRO A 196 -10.40 -14.56 -15.63
C PRO A 196 -11.92 -14.48 -15.65
N GLU A 197 -12.48 -13.63 -14.80
CA GLU A 197 -13.90 -13.28 -14.83
C GLU A 197 -14.12 -12.12 -15.82
N TYR A 198 -14.78 -12.40 -16.95
CA TYR A 198 -15.13 -11.38 -17.95
C TYR A 198 -16.33 -10.54 -17.52
N LYS A 199 -16.11 -9.62 -16.57
CA LYS A 199 -17.18 -8.75 -16.03
C LYS A 199 -17.68 -7.71 -17.03
N ASP A 200 -16.81 -7.25 -17.92
CA ASP A 200 -17.17 -6.29 -18.97
C ASP A 200 -17.70 -7.02 -20.20
N VAL A 201 -18.98 -7.39 -20.14
CA VAL A 201 -19.69 -8.07 -21.23
C VAL A 201 -19.72 -7.21 -22.50
N SER A 202 -19.75 -5.88 -22.36
CA SER A 202 -19.75 -4.96 -23.50
C SER A 202 -18.44 -5.06 -24.27
N MET A 203 -17.30 -4.95 -23.58
CA MET A 203 -15.97 -5.10 -24.18
C MET A 203 -15.79 -6.48 -24.80
N MET A 204 -16.24 -7.54 -24.11
CA MET A 204 -16.19 -8.90 -24.66
C MET A 204 -16.93 -8.99 -26.00
N ASN A 205 -18.15 -8.46 -26.06
CA ASN A 205 -18.96 -8.47 -27.27
C ASN A 205 -18.35 -7.60 -28.38
N GLU A 206 -17.78 -6.45 -28.05
CA GLU A 206 -17.07 -5.59 -28.99
C GLU A 206 -15.89 -6.31 -29.65
N ILE A 207 -15.06 -6.99 -28.84
CA ILE A 207 -13.94 -7.79 -29.37
C ILE A 207 -14.45 -8.92 -30.26
N LYS A 208 -15.45 -9.68 -29.80
CA LYS A 208 -16.02 -10.81 -30.57
C LYS A 208 -16.69 -10.38 -31.87
N ALA A 209 -17.32 -9.21 -31.89
CA ALA A 209 -17.98 -8.65 -33.07
C ALA A 209 -16.98 -8.01 -34.06
N ASN A 210 -15.72 -7.82 -33.67
CA ASN A 210 -14.68 -7.22 -34.51
C ASN A 210 -13.88 -8.32 -35.24
N PRO A 211 -14.10 -8.55 -36.55
CA PRO A 211 -13.43 -9.63 -37.27
C PRO A 211 -11.91 -9.43 -37.38
N ALA A 212 -11.44 -8.17 -37.40
CA ALA A 212 -10.02 -7.87 -37.45
C ALA A 212 -9.33 -8.25 -36.11
N ALA A 213 -9.94 -7.91 -34.98
CA ALA A 213 -9.42 -8.30 -33.66
C ALA A 213 -9.42 -9.83 -33.48
N MET A 214 -10.52 -10.50 -33.83
CA MET A 214 -10.60 -11.97 -33.75
C MET A 214 -9.62 -12.66 -34.71
N GLY A 215 -9.42 -12.10 -35.91
CA GLY A 215 -8.42 -12.58 -36.86
C GLY A 215 -6.99 -12.46 -36.33
N LEU A 216 -6.66 -11.31 -35.75
CA LEU A 216 -5.37 -11.07 -35.08
C LEU A 216 -5.12 -12.03 -33.92
N LEU A 217 -6.10 -12.22 -33.04
CA LEU A 217 -5.99 -13.14 -31.91
C LEU A 217 -5.78 -14.60 -32.36
N ARG A 218 -6.45 -15.02 -33.44
CA ARG A 218 -6.27 -16.36 -34.03
C ARG A 218 -4.88 -16.54 -34.63
N GLN A 219 -4.40 -15.57 -35.41
CA GLN A 219 -3.03 -15.61 -35.94
C GLN A 219 -1.98 -15.63 -34.83
N LEU A 220 -2.19 -14.84 -33.77
CA LEU A 220 -1.30 -14.84 -32.62
C LEU A 220 -1.33 -16.17 -31.89
N PHE A 221 -2.50 -16.78 -31.70
CA PHE A 221 -2.61 -18.14 -31.14
C PHE A 221 -1.73 -19.13 -31.91
N ASP A 222 -1.83 -19.16 -33.25
CA ASP A 222 -1.04 -20.07 -34.09
C ASP A 222 0.48 -19.81 -34.00
N VAL A 223 0.89 -18.54 -33.88
CA VAL A 223 2.30 -18.16 -33.68
C VAL A 223 2.80 -18.58 -32.29
N LEU A 224 2.00 -18.31 -31.25
CA LEU A 224 2.33 -18.62 -29.86
C LEU A 224 2.36 -20.13 -29.59
N GLU A 225 1.56 -20.92 -30.31
CA GLU A 225 1.59 -22.38 -30.21
C GLU A 225 2.95 -22.95 -30.65
N ARG A 226 3.60 -22.32 -31.63
CA ARG A 226 4.84 -22.81 -32.28
C ARG A 226 6.13 -22.35 -31.62
N ILE A 227 6.10 -21.30 -30.79
CA ILE A 227 7.28 -20.86 -30.04
C ILE A 227 7.49 -21.73 -28.79
N GLY A 228 8.69 -21.66 -28.20
CA GLY A 228 9.01 -22.36 -26.95
C GLY A 228 8.26 -21.78 -25.74
N ASP A 229 8.81 -21.99 -24.55
CA ASP A 229 8.26 -21.42 -23.32
C ASP A 229 8.26 -19.89 -23.34
N PHE A 230 7.40 -19.31 -22.50
CA PHE A 230 7.14 -17.87 -22.47
C PHE A 230 8.13 -17.09 -21.60
N ASP A 231 9.34 -17.62 -21.38
CA ASP A 231 10.37 -16.94 -20.57
C ASP A 231 11.03 -15.77 -21.32
N ASP A 232 11.09 -15.83 -22.65
CA ASP A 232 11.66 -14.75 -23.49
C ASP A 232 10.61 -13.67 -23.78
N VAL A 233 10.50 -12.71 -22.86
CA VAL A 233 9.59 -11.56 -22.96
C VAL A 233 9.81 -10.73 -24.25
N PRO A 234 11.06 -10.38 -24.64
CA PRO A 234 11.32 -9.73 -25.92
C PRO A 234 10.80 -10.49 -27.14
N LEU A 235 10.93 -11.83 -27.17
CA LEU A 235 10.39 -12.65 -28.25
C LEU A 235 8.85 -12.57 -28.30
N LEU A 236 8.17 -12.62 -27.16
CA LEU A 236 6.70 -12.49 -27.10
C LEU A 236 6.22 -11.16 -27.68
N ASP A 237 6.89 -10.05 -27.30
CA ASP A 237 6.61 -8.72 -27.84
C ASP A 237 6.85 -8.67 -29.36
N GLN A 238 8.01 -9.14 -29.81
CA GLN A 238 8.38 -9.19 -31.22
C GLN A 238 7.35 -9.97 -32.05
N LYS A 239 6.97 -11.17 -31.61
CA LYS A 239 6.00 -12.02 -32.32
C LYS A 239 4.61 -11.39 -32.36
N THR A 240 4.18 -10.77 -31.26
CA THR A 240 2.89 -10.07 -31.20
C THR A 240 2.84 -8.88 -32.16
N LYS A 241 3.93 -8.09 -32.23
CA LYS A 241 4.05 -6.97 -33.18
C LYS A 241 4.06 -7.44 -34.64
N GLN A 242 4.79 -8.50 -34.94
CA GLN A 242 4.85 -9.09 -36.30
C GLN A 242 3.46 -9.51 -36.80
N VAL A 243 2.62 -10.08 -35.93
CA VAL A 243 1.23 -10.46 -36.30
C VAL A 243 0.40 -9.22 -36.64
N ALA A 244 0.49 -8.15 -35.83
CA ALA A 244 -0.21 -6.91 -36.12
C ALA A 244 0.26 -6.25 -37.43
N GLU A 245 1.56 -6.17 -37.63
CA GLU A 245 2.17 -5.55 -38.82
C GLU A 245 1.83 -6.32 -40.10
N ALA A 246 1.85 -7.66 -40.07
CA ALA A 246 1.49 -8.50 -41.22
C ALA A 246 0.02 -8.31 -41.65
N ALA A 247 -0.85 -7.94 -40.70
CA ALA A 247 -2.25 -7.60 -40.97
C ALA A 247 -2.48 -6.11 -41.31
N GLY A 248 -1.42 -5.29 -41.37
CA GLY A 248 -1.51 -3.84 -41.59
C GLY A 248 -2.11 -3.05 -40.42
N LEU A 249 -2.07 -3.60 -39.21
CA LEU A 249 -2.67 -3.05 -37.99
C LEU A 249 -1.60 -2.63 -36.97
N LYS A 250 -2.00 -1.85 -35.97
CA LYS A 250 -1.08 -1.34 -34.95
C LYS A 250 -0.96 -2.36 -33.80
N PRO A 251 0.17 -2.41 -33.08
CA PRO A 251 0.34 -3.34 -31.94
C PRO A 251 -0.74 -3.21 -30.87
N LYS A 252 -1.29 -2.01 -30.64
CA LYS A 252 -2.38 -1.79 -29.69
C LYS A 252 -3.65 -2.57 -30.06
N ASP A 253 -3.89 -2.80 -31.35
CA ASP A 253 -5.09 -3.44 -31.87
C ASP A 253 -5.12 -4.94 -31.56
N ILE A 254 -3.97 -5.54 -31.21
CA ILE A 254 -3.87 -6.91 -30.67
C ILE A 254 -3.61 -6.94 -29.16
N ILE A 255 -2.82 -5.99 -28.62
CA ILE A 255 -2.45 -5.97 -27.19
C ILE A 255 -3.66 -5.72 -26.29
N HIS A 256 -4.58 -4.83 -26.66
CA HIS A 256 -5.78 -4.56 -25.84
C HIS A 256 -6.73 -5.78 -25.79
N PRO A 257 -7.10 -6.40 -26.93
CA PRO A 257 -7.86 -7.64 -26.91
C PRO A 257 -7.14 -8.77 -26.16
N LEU A 258 -5.84 -8.97 -26.42
CA LEU A 258 -5.05 -10.00 -25.73
C LEU A 258 -5.07 -9.81 -24.21
N ARG A 259 -4.91 -8.57 -23.72
CA ARG A 259 -5.02 -8.27 -22.30
C ARG A 259 -6.37 -8.67 -21.76
N PHE A 260 -7.44 -8.25 -22.43
CA PHE A 260 -8.80 -8.60 -22.01
C PHE A 260 -9.00 -10.11 -21.93
N VAL A 261 -8.54 -10.87 -22.93
CA VAL A 261 -8.61 -12.33 -22.94
C VAL A 261 -7.81 -12.97 -21.80
N LEU A 262 -6.62 -12.44 -21.50
CA LEU A 262 -5.77 -13.04 -20.47
C LEU A 262 -6.19 -12.66 -19.05
N THR A 263 -6.84 -11.52 -18.83
CA THR A 263 -7.10 -10.99 -17.47
C THR A 263 -8.57 -10.74 -17.15
N GLY A 264 -9.45 -10.71 -18.15
CA GLY A 264 -10.85 -10.30 -18.00
C GLY A 264 -11.04 -8.78 -17.86
N GLY A 265 -9.96 -7.99 -17.96
CA GLY A 265 -9.98 -6.55 -17.74
C GLY A 265 -9.09 -5.76 -18.70
N THR A 266 -9.23 -4.43 -18.67
CA THR A 266 -8.52 -3.51 -19.58
C THR A 266 -7.18 -3.01 -19.03
N ALA A 267 -6.90 -3.27 -17.75
CA ALA A 267 -5.68 -2.86 -17.05
C ALA A 267 -4.95 -4.08 -16.44
N SER A 268 -3.65 -4.14 -16.67
CA SER A 268 -2.74 -5.16 -16.14
C SER A 268 -1.33 -4.56 -16.01
N PRO A 269 -0.37 -5.28 -15.40
CA PRO A 269 1.04 -5.05 -15.69
C PRO A 269 1.37 -5.21 -17.19
N GLY A 270 2.64 -5.05 -17.54
CA GLY A 270 3.12 -5.35 -18.90
C GLY A 270 2.62 -6.72 -19.37
N ILE A 271 2.01 -6.76 -20.56
CA ILE A 271 1.25 -7.94 -21.00
C ILE A 271 2.17 -9.14 -21.27
N PHE A 272 3.40 -8.88 -21.73
CA PHE A 272 4.36 -9.91 -22.08
C PHE A 272 5.04 -10.50 -20.84
N GLU A 273 5.35 -9.66 -19.85
CA GLU A 273 5.80 -10.09 -18.53
C GLU A 273 4.71 -10.91 -17.83
N LEU A 274 3.43 -10.50 -17.98
CA LEU A 274 2.30 -11.27 -17.48
C LEU A 274 2.17 -12.62 -18.20
N MET A 275 2.34 -12.67 -19.52
CA MET A 275 2.37 -13.93 -20.26
C MET A 275 3.49 -14.85 -19.77
N SER A 276 4.68 -14.31 -19.49
CA SER A 276 5.79 -15.06 -18.89
C SER A 276 5.47 -15.60 -17.49
N LEU A 277 4.73 -14.82 -16.69
CA LEU A 277 4.29 -15.22 -15.37
C LEU A 277 3.22 -16.34 -15.42
N LEU A 278 2.22 -16.20 -16.30
CA LEU A 278 1.16 -17.18 -16.50
C LEU A 278 1.71 -18.49 -17.11
N GLY A 279 2.64 -18.35 -18.06
CA GLY A 279 3.19 -19.46 -18.83
C GLY A 279 2.35 -19.81 -20.06
N LYS A 280 2.99 -20.52 -21.00
CA LYS A 280 2.45 -20.85 -22.32
C LYS A 280 1.09 -21.55 -22.26
N GLU A 281 1.00 -22.62 -21.46
CA GLU A 281 -0.20 -23.46 -21.38
C GLU A 281 -1.44 -22.66 -20.95
N ILE A 282 -1.32 -21.82 -19.91
CA ILE A 282 -2.41 -20.99 -19.40
C ILE A 282 -2.82 -19.95 -20.45
N CYS A 283 -1.85 -19.29 -21.08
CA CYS A 283 -2.13 -18.30 -22.11
C CYS A 283 -2.86 -18.91 -23.32
N LEU A 284 -2.38 -20.05 -23.82
CA LEU A 284 -3.02 -20.74 -24.95
C LEU A 284 -4.41 -21.27 -24.57
N LYS A 285 -4.58 -21.83 -23.37
CA LYS A 285 -5.90 -22.26 -22.89
C LYS A 285 -6.91 -21.11 -22.88
N ARG A 286 -6.53 -19.94 -22.35
CA ARG A 286 -7.39 -18.74 -22.28
C ARG A 286 -7.71 -18.19 -23.67
N LEU A 287 -6.69 -18.08 -24.53
CA LEU A 287 -6.87 -17.65 -25.92
C LEU A 287 -7.78 -18.59 -26.70
N GLY A 288 -7.50 -19.90 -26.66
CA GLY A 288 -8.30 -20.91 -27.34
C GLY A 288 -9.75 -20.93 -26.86
N GLY A 289 -9.97 -20.85 -25.54
CA GLY A 289 -11.30 -20.78 -24.95
C GLY A 289 -12.09 -19.52 -25.33
N PHE A 290 -11.41 -18.40 -25.56
CA PHE A 290 -12.06 -17.16 -26.03
C PHE A 290 -12.35 -17.16 -27.53
N LEU A 291 -11.53 -17.87 -28.32
CA LEU A 291 -11.65 -18.02 -29.78
C LEU A 291 -12.70 -19.06 -30.22
N ALA A 292 -13.14 -19.92 -29.29
CA ALA A 292 -14.24 -20.87 -29.47
C ALA A 292 -15.60 -20.18 -29.40
#